data_AF-A0A850JTF9-F1
#
_entry.id   AF-A0A850JTF9-F1
#
_cell.length_a   1.000
_cell.length_b   1.000
_cell.length_c   1.000
_cell.angle_alpha   90.00
_cell.angle_beta   90.00
_cell.angle_gamma   90.00
#
_symmetry.space_group_name_H-M   'P 1'
#
loop_
_entity.id
_entity.type
_entity.pdbx_description
1 polymer ?
#
loop_
_entity_poly.entity_id
_entity_poly.type
_entity_poly.pdbx_seq_one_letter_code
_entity_poly.pdbx_strand_id
1 'polypeptide(L)'
;MTTTPQDSGRSALDELRDAYREQLNRLAAERDAARRHARRAQAQADVARADLASLQSRVQELLTAAARHLPDLPAVEGPAQAELPAGDARALPAAPDAPEHDSAHPDDRPERSARAA
;
A
#
# COMPACT_ATOMS: atom_id res chain seq x y z
N MET A 1 -30.11 44.28 -32.70
CA MET A 1 -29.21 43.59 -31.75
C MET A 1 -29.51 42.11 -31.83
N THR A 2 -28.95 41.42 -32.83
CA THR A 2 -29.13 39.98 -33.06
C THR A 2 -27.88 39.26 -32.60
N THR A 3 -27.86 38.81 -31.35
CA THR A 3 -26.82 37.92 -30.83
C THR A 3 -27.12 36.51 -31.34
N THR A 4 -26.30 36.04 -32.28
CA THR A 4 -26.46 34.79 -32.99
C THR A 4 -26.24 33.58 -32.06
N PRO A 5 -27.14 32.58 -32.06
CA PRO A 5 -27.01 31.36 -31.25
C PRO A 5 -25.81 30.45 -31.62
N GLN A 6 -25.12 30.74 -32.72
CA GLN A 6 -23.94 29.98 -33.18
C GLN A 6 -22.70 30.16 -32.29
N ASP A 7 -22.51 31.33 -31.67
CA ASP A 7 -21.40 31.53 -30.72
C ASP A 7 -21.64 30.72 -29.43
N SER A 8 -22.90 30.62 -29.00
CA SER A 8 -23.30 29.83 -27.83
C SER A 8 -23.10 28.33 -28.04
N GLY A 9 -23.39 27.81 -29.24
CA GLY A 9 -23.15 26.40 -29.57
C GLY A 9 -21.67 26.02 -29.64
N ARG A 10 -20.80 26.94 -30.06
CA ARG A 10 -19.34 26.74 -30.08
C ARG A 10 -18.77 26.70 -28.66
N SER A 11 -19.22 27.61 -27.79
CA SER A 11 -18.85 27.62 -26.35
C SER A 11 -19.24 26.31 -25.66
N ALA A 12 -20.47 25.82 -25.86
CA ALA A 12 -20.94 24.59 -25.21
C ALA A 12 -20.14 23.34 -25.63
N LEU A 13 -19.70 23.26 -26.89
CA LEU A 13 -18.85 22.16 -27.36
C LEU A 13 -17.44 22.25 -26.78
N ASP A 14 -16.89 23.46 -26.66
CA ASP A 14 -15.57 23.67 -26.05
C ASP A 14 -15.60 23.33 -24.55
N GLU A 15 -16.65 23.70 -23.82
CA GLU A 15 -16.89 23.30 -22.43
C GLU A 15 -16.98 21.77 -22.27
N LEU A 16 -17.70 21.07 -23.16
CA LEU A 16 -17.77 19.61 -23.13
C LEU A 16 -16.40 18.97 -23.40
N ARG A 17 -15.64 19.52 -24.36
CA ARG A 17 -14.28 19.04 -24.66
C ARG A 17 -13.35 19.23 -23.48
N ASP A 18 -13.45 20.36 -22.79
CA ASP A 18 -12.61 20.66 -21.63
C ASP A 18 -12.99 19.79 -20.43
N ALA A 19 -14.28 19.57 -20.18
CA ALA A 19 -14.75 18.62 -19.17
C ALA A 19 -14.25 17.20 -19.45
N TYR A 20 -14.29 16.76 -20.71
CA TYR A 20 -13.78 15.43 -21.10
C TYR A 20 -12.26 15.32 -20.97
N ARG A 21 -11.52 16.38 -21.33
CA ARG A 21 -10.07 16.46 -21.11
C ARG A 21 -9.72 16.37 -19.62
N GLU A 22 -10.47 17.07 -18.78
CA GLU A 22 -10.28 17.00 -17.33
C GLU A 22 -10.53 15.58 -16.79
N GLN A 23 -11.60 14.93 -17.25
CA GLN A 23 -11.89 13.53 -16.89
C GLN A 23 -10.76 12.58 -17.32
N LEU A 24 -10.25 12.72 -18.55
CA LEU A 24 -9.12 11.91 -19.02
C LEU A 24 -7.85 12.16 -18.21
N ASN A 25 -7.59 13.41 -17.85
CA ASN A 25 -6.44 13.78 -17.02
C ASN A 25 -6.56 13.18 -15.61
N ARG A 26 -7.75 13.22 -15.00
CA ARG A 26 -8.02 12.59 -13.70
C ARG A 26 -7.78 11.08 -13.77
N LEU A 27 -8.33 10.40 -14.77
CA LEU A 27 -8.14 8.97 -14.95
C LEU A 27 -6.66 8.60 -15.17
N ALA A 28 -5.92 9.40 -15.95
CA ALA A 28 -4.50 9.19 -16.15
C ALA A 28 -3.71 9.36 -14.83
N ALA A 29 -4.04 10.36 -14.02
CA ALA A 29 -3.43 10.59 -12.71
C ALA A 29 -3.70 9.44 -11.73
N GLU A 30 -4.94 8.95 -11.67
CA GLU A 30 -5.33 7.79 -10.86
C GLU A 30 -4.59 6.52 -11.29
N ARG A 31 -4.52 6.25 -12.59
CA ARG A 31 -3.75 5.12 -13.13
C ARG A 31 -2.29 5.21 -12.74
N ASP A 32 -1.69 6.38 -12.85
CA ASP A 32 -0.28 6.56 -12.54
C ASP A 32 -0.01 6.46 -11.03
N ALA A 33 -0.94 6.91 -10.19
CA ALA A 33 -0.91 6.65 -8.75
C ALA A 33 -0.98 5.16 -8.45
N ALA A 34 -1.96 4.44 -9.01
CA ALA A 34 -2.11 3.00 -8.84
C ALA A 34 -0.84 2.23 -9.26
N ARG A 35 -0.22 2.61 -10.39
CA ARG A 35 1.06 2.04 -10.84
C ARG A 35 2.20 2.27 -9.84
N ARG A 36 2.29 3.46 -9.25
CA ARG A 36 3.29 3.73 -8.20
C ARG A 36 3.04 2.88 -6.95
N HIS A 37 1.79 2.75 -6.53
CA HIS A 37 1.43 1.90 -5.41
C HIS A 37 1.78 0.42 -5.67
N ALA A 38 1.46 -0.09 -6.85
CA ALA A 38 1.79 -1.47 -7.24
C ALA A 38 3.31 -1.73 -7.20
N ARG A 39 4.13 -0.81 -7.73
CA ARG A 39 5.59 -0.93 -7.69
C ARG A 39 6.13 -0.92 -6.25
N ARG A 40 5.59 -0.07 -5.38
CA ARG A 40 5.98 -0.03 -3.96
C ARG A 40 5.61 -1.33 -3.25
N ALA A 41 4.39 -1.81 -3.45
CA ALA A 41 3.93 -3.06 -2.87
C ALA A 41 4.77 -4.27 -3.34
N GLN A 42 5.14 -4.30 -4.62
CA GLN A 42 6.03 -5.34 -5.15
C GLN A 42 7.41 -5.30 -4.48
N ALA A 43 8.02 -4.11 -4.39
CA ALA A 43 9.31 -3.95 -3.71
C ALA A 43 9.24 -4.40 -2.24
N GLN A 44 8.16 -4.08 -1.53
CA GLN A 44 7.93 -4.53 -0.15
C GLN A 44 7.79 -6.05 -0.07
N ALA A 45 7.08 -6.68 -1.01
CA ALA A 45 6.92 -8.13 -1.07
C ALA A 45 8.26 -8.83 -1.32
N ASP A 46 9.12 -8.27 -2.18
CA ASP A 46 10.44 -8.83 -2.47
C ASP A 46 11.38 -8.73 -1.26
N VAL A 47 11.34 -7.62 -0.51
CA VAL A 47 12.06 -7.50 0.77
C VAL A 47 11.54 -8.52 1.78
N ALA A 48 10.22 -8.65 1.95
CA ALA A 48 9.63 -9.61 2.88
C ALA A 48 10.01 -11.07 2.53
N ARG A 49 10.08 -11.41 1.24
CA ARG A 49 10.56 -12.74 0.79
C ARG A 49 12.02 -12.98 1.18
N ALA A 50 12.88 -11.98 1.01
CA ALA A 50 14.29 -12.07 1.39
C ALA A 50 14.44 -12.25 2.92
N ASP A 51 13.67 -11.49 3.70
CA ASP A 51 13.67 -11.59 5.17
C ASP A 51 13.19 -12.97 5.64
N LEU A 52 12.14 -13.51 5.03
CA LEU A 52 11.67 -14.87 5.32
C LEU A 52 12.73 -15.93 4.99
N ALA A 53 13.42 -15.82 3.86
CA ALA A 53 14.50 -16.74 3.51
C ALA A 53 15.67 -16.66 4.51
N SER A 54 16.04 -15.44 4.93
CA SER A 54 17.06 -15.19 5.96
C SER A 54 16.66 -15.82 7.31
N LEU A 55 15.39 -15.64 7.72
CA LEU A 55 14.85 -16.24 8.94
C LEU A 55 14.86 -17.77 8.86
N GLN A 56 14.46 -18.36 7.73
CA GLN A 56 14.51 -19.80 7.51
C GLN A 56 15.93 -20.36 7.63
N SER A 57 16.93 -19.69 7.03
CA SER A 57 18.34 -20.09 7.18
C SER A 57 18.78 -20.08 8.64
N ARG A 58 18.48 -19.00 9.37
CA ARG A 58 18.83 -18.88 10.79
C ARG A 58 18.15 -19.94 11.65
N VAL A 59 16.88 -20.24 11.39
CA VAL A 59 16.16 -21.31 12.09
C VAL A 59 16.83 -22.66 11.81
N GLN A 60 17.17 -22.94 10.56
CA GLN A 60 17.84 -24.19 10.21
C GLN A 60 19.21 -24.32 10.87
N GLU A 61 20.00 -23.23 10.92
CA GLU A 61 21.27 -23.18 11.63
C GLU A 61 21.12 -23.45 13.12
N LEU A 62 20.11 -22.83 13.76
CA LEU A 62 19.80 -23.05 15.18
C LEU A 62 19.36 -24.48 15.46
N LEU A 63 18.49 -25.06 14.62
CA LEU A 63 18.07 -26.45 14.75
C LEU A 63 19.26 -27.41 14.57
N THR A 64 20.15 -27.12 13.61
CA THR A 64 21.37 -27.91 13.39
C THR A 64 22.33 -27.82 14.58
N ALA A 65 22.49 -26.62 15.16
CA ALA A 65 23.29 -26.43 16.36
C ALA A 65 22.68 -27.14 17.57
N ALA A 66 21.37 -27.02 17.77
CA ALA A 66 20.65 -27.69 18.86
C ALA A 66 20.77 -29.22 18.76
N ALA A 67 20.61 -29.80 17.56
CA ALA A 67 20.77 -31.24 17.35
C ALA A 67 22.17 -31.76 17.70
N ARG A 68 23.22 -30.94 17.51
CA ARG A 68 24.59 -31.31 17.93
C ARG A 68 24.76 -31.28 19.45
N HIS A 69 24.03 -30.42 20.15
CA HIS A 69 24.15 -30.22 21.59
C HIS A 69 23.17 -31.06 22.42
N LEU A 70 22.08 -31.55 21.82
CA LEU A 70 21.07 -32.35 22.50
C LEU A 70 20.63 -33.52 21.59
N PRO A 71 21.41 -34.63 21.57
CA PRO A 71 21.25 -35.72 20.61
C PRO A 71 19.95 -36.53 20.74
N ASP A 72 19.12 -36.28 21.76
CA ASP A 72 17.81 -36.93 21.98
C ASP A 72 16.60 -36.02 21.67
N LEU A 73 16.79 -34.92 20.94
CA LEU A 73 15.65 -34.11 20.47
C LEU A 73 14.88 -34.86 19.38
N PRO A 74 13.54 -35.03 19.51
CA PRO A 74 12.74 -35.52 18.41
C PRO A 74 12.91 -34.58 17.21
N ALA A 75 13.11 -35.16 16.02
CA ALA A 75 13.22 -34.39 14.78
C ALA A 75 11.99 -33.50 14.65
N VAL A 76 12.20 -32.17 14.71
CA VAL A 76 11.16 -31.20 14.44
C VAL A 76 10.74 -31.42 12.99
N GLU A 77 9.51 -31.86 12.77
CA GLU A 77 8.90 -31.82 11.44
C GLU A 77 9.02 -30.37 10.95
N GLY A 78 9.77 -30.20 9.85
CA GLY A 78 10.02 -28.90 9.23
C GLY A 78 8.70 -28.19 8.96
N PRO A 79 8.71 -26.85 8.81
CA PRO A 79 7.51 -26.05 8.73
C PRO A 79 6.57 -26.70 7.71
N ALA A 80 5.44 -27.22 8.21
CA ALA A 80 4.38 -27.73 7.37
C ALA A 80 4.23 -26.70 6.26
N GLN A 81 4.50 -27.12 5.02
CA GLN A 81 4.29 -26.26 3.88
C GLN A 81 2.84 -25.83 4.03
N ALA A 82 2.63 -24.57 4.42
CA ALA A 82 1.31 -24.00 4.43
C ALA A 82 0.93 -24.02 2.95
N GLU A 83 0.26 -25.10 2.54
CA GLU A 83 -0.50 -25.17 1.30
C GLU A 83 -1.54 -24.05 1.44
N LEU A 84 -1.12 -22.84 1.08
CA LEU A 84 -2.02 -21.74 0.83
C LEU A 84 -2.95 -22.26 -0.27
N PRO A 85 -4.26 -22.39 0.00
CA PRO A 85 -5.18 -22.89 -1.01
C PRO A 85 -5.10 -21.99 -2.23
N ALA A 86 -4.63 -22.56 -3.33
CA ALA A 86 -4.70 -21.95 -4.64
C ALA A 86 -6.17 -21.91 -5.07
N GLY A 87 -6.90 -20.87 -4.68
CA GLY A 87 -8.28 -20.69 -5.13
C GLY A 87 -9.17 -20.01 -4.09
N ASP A 88 -9.10 -18.69 -4.04
CA ASP A 88 -10.27 -17.82 -4.29
C ASP A 88 -9.85 -16.38 -4.04
N ALA A 89 -9.48 -15.69 -5.11
CA ALA A 89 -9.48 -14.24 -5.14
C ALA A 89 -10.94 -13.76 -5.12
N ARG A 90 -11.62 -13.95 -3.99
CA ARG A 90 -12.87 -13.26 -3.71
C ARG A 90 -12.48 -11.82 -3.45
N ALA A 91 -12.70 -10.97 -4.45
CA ALA A 91 -12.56 -9.54 -4.33
C ALA A 91 -13.28 -9.08 -3.05
N LEU A 92 -12.50 -8.62 -2.07
CA LEU A 92 -13.05 -7.88 -0.94
C LEU A 92 -13.73 -6.64 -1.53
N PRO A 93 -15.03 -6.39 -1.25
CA PRO A 93 -15.61 -5.10 -1.57
C PRO A 93 -14.81 -4.05 -0.81
N ALA A 94 -14.40 -3.00 -1.52
CA ALA A 94 -13.77 -1.84 -0.92
C ALA A 94 -14.65 -1.38 0.25
N ALA A 95 -14.05 -1.29 1.44
CA ALA A 95 -14.72 -0.68 2.58
C ALA A 95 -15.12 0.76 2.16
N PRO A 96 -16.38 1.17 2.38
CA PRO A 96 -16.75 2.57 2.17
C PRO A 96 -15.95 3.44 3.13
N ASP A 97 -15.44 4.57 2.62
CA ASP A 97 -14.77 5.61 3.38
C ASP A 97 -15.52 5.89 4.69
N ALA A 98 -14.86 5.67 5.82
CA ALA A 98 -15.34 6.14 7.11
C ALA A 98 -15.08 7.65 7.21
N PRO A 99 -16.06 8.45 7.67
CA PRO A 99 -15.97 9.89 7.68
C PRO A 99 -14.95 10.39 8.71
N GLU A 100 -14.39 11.56 8.42
CA GLU A 100 -13.54 12.38 9.28
C GLU A 100 -14.09 12.45 10.70
N HIS A 101 -13.28 12.03 11.68
CA HIS A 101 -13.44 12.48 13.05
C HIS A 101 -12.57 13.71 13.26
N ASP A 102 -13.19 14.86 13.05
CA ASP A 102 -12.89 16.09 13.77
C ASP A 102 -12.92 15.79 15.27
N SER A 103 -11.76 15.91 15.94
CA SER A 103 -11.65 16.09 17.38
C SER A 103 -10.23 16.53 17.77
N ALA A 104 -10.11 17.84 17.96
CA ALA A 104 -9.39 18.48 19.06
C ALA A 104 -7.86 18.34 19.13
N HIS A 105 -7.22 19.47 18.78
CA HIS A 105 -5.97 19.94 19.36
C HIS A 105 -6.09 20.01 20.90
N PRO A 106 -5.08 19.52 21.64
CA PRO A 106 -4.43 20.40 22.61
C PRO A 106 -2.92 20.18 22.72
N ASP A 107 -2.26 21.15 23.36
CA ASP A 107 -0.93 21.12 23.96
C ASP A 107 0.29 21.37 23.06
N ASP A 108 0.35 22.64 22.68
CA ASP A 108 1.56 23.45 22.72
C ASP A 108 2.24 23.34 24.12
N ARG A 109 3.34 22.59 24.21
CA ARG A 109 4.25 22.62 25.36
C ARG A 109 5.70 22.54 24.87
N PRO A 110 6.44 23.66 24.77
CA PRO A 110 7.86 23.59 24.53
C PRO A 110 8.59 23.24 25.83
N GLU A 111 9.04 21.98 25.95
CA GLU A 111 10.10 21.61 26.90
C GLU A 111 11.42 22.23 26.42
N ARG A 112 11.72 23.42 26.94
CA ARG A 112 13.03 24.07 26.76
C ARG A 112 14.04 23.29 27.60
N SER A 113 14.75 22.37 26.94
CA SER A 113 15.95 21.72 27.47
C SER A 113 16.90 22.75 28.07
N ALA A 114 17.21 22.54 29.35
CA ALA A 114 18.41 23.04 29.96
C ALA A 114 19.62 22.56 29.14
N ARG A 115 20.41 23.49 28.60
CA ARG A 115 21.79 23.19 28.22
C ARG A 115 22.70 24.29 28.72
N ALA A 116 23.45 23.92 29.73
CA ALA A 116 24.68 24.57 30.15
C ALA A 116 25.73 24.47 29.03
N ALA A 117 26.40 25.59 28.78
CA ALA A 117 27.82 25.73 28.39
C ALA A 117 28.12 27.22 28.24
#